data_AF-A0AA35UIE3-F1
#
_entry.id   AF-A0AA35UIE3-F1
#
_cell.length_a   1.000
_cell.length_b   1.000
_cell.length_c   1.000
_cell.angle_alpha   90.00
_cell.angle_beta   90.00
_cell.angle_gamma   90.00
#
_symmetry.space_group_name_H-M   'P 1'
#
loop_
_entity.id
_entity.type
_entity.pdbx_description
1 polymer ?
#
loop_
_entity_poly.entity_id
_entity_poly.type
_entity_poly.pdbx_seq_one_letter_code
_entity_poly.pdbx_strand_id
1 'polypeptide(L)'
;MSDPSTGLNPGHLHPHVSPLGVSRITHRVLLGLEAFCERLSLLANIGLPCMVYLSGPGVGQLFMGPLRQCVREKGRIVIESDQFSLGLEERMIGRIYLTEQDDEGQSGAAVELYHRDGGLITRICGLPDPVIGAVWQDLMDTFSHSTL
;
A
#
# COMPACT_ATOMS: atom_id res chain seq x y z
N MET A 1 53.54 -34.80 -28.69
CA MET A 1 52.70 -35.95 -29.12
C MET A 1 52.12 -36.52 -27.83
N SER A 2 50.85 -36.39 -27.47
CA SER A 2 49.64 -36.11 -28.26
C SER A 2 48.58 -35.47 -27.36
N ASP A 3 47.83 -34.52 -27.89
CA ASP A 3 46.48 -34.18 -27.43
C ASP A 3 45.52 -35.32 -27.77
N PRO A 4 44.46 -35.52 -26.96
CA PRO A 4 43.14 -35.51 -27.58
C PRO A 4 42.09 -34.74 -26.76
N SER A 5 41.28 -34.00 -27.51
CA SER A 5 40.12 -33.22 -27.11
C SER A 5 39.04 -34.04 -26.41
N THR A 6 38.50 -33.51 -25.30
CA THR A 6 37.19 -33.91 -24.77
C THR A 6 36.29 -32.69 -24.75
N GLY A 7 35.20 -32.76 -25.52
CA GLY A 7 34.20 -31.72 -25.65
C GLY A 7 33.21 -31.65 -24.49
N LEU A 8 32.61 -30.45 -24.38
CA LEU A 8 31.22 -30.14 -24.01
C LEU A 8 30.70 -30.63 -22.64
N ASN A 9 30.59 -29.70 -21.68
CA ASN A 9 29.28 -29.24 -21.19
C ASN A 9 29.39 -27.96 -20.33
N PRO A 10 28.91 -26.78 -20.80
CA PRO A 10 28.61 -25.65 -19.94
C PRO A 10 27.19 -25.88 -19.37
N GLY A 11 27.12 -26.71 -18.33
CA GLY A 11 25.85 -27.17 -17.78
C GLY A 11 25.88 -27.22 -16.27
N HIS A 12 26.04 -26.05 -15.63
CA HIS A 12 25.56 -25.80 -14.27
C HIS A 12 24.90 -24.41 -14.26
N LEU A 13 23.79 -24.31 -15.00
CA LEU A 13 22.76 -23.34 -14.67
C LEU A 13 22.26 -23.73 -13.29
N HIS A 14 22.61 -22.92 -12.29
CA HIS A 14 21.94 -22.95 -11.01
C HIS A 14 20.42 -22.94 -11.22
N PRO A 15 19.65 -23.72 -10.45
CA PRO A 15 18.21 -23.63 -10.49
C PRO A 15 17.78 -22.19 -10.19
N HIS A 16 16.90 -21.73 -11.06
CA HIS A 16 16.13 -20.50 -11.06
C HIS A 16 15.71 -20.09 -9.63
N VAL A 17 16.42 -19.14 -9.03
CA VAL A 17 15.91 -18.40 -7.88
C VAL A 17 15.50 -17.04 -8.42
N SER A 18 14.20 -16.85 -8.65
CA SER A 18 13.62 -15.53 -8.82
C SER A 18 13.94 -14.74 -7.55
N PRO A 19 14.69 -13.62 -7.58
CA PRO A 19 15.27 -13.05 -6.37
C PRO A 19 14.29 -12.23 -5.52
N LEU A 20 12.98 -12.32 -5.76
CA LEU A 20 11.94 -11.69 -4.97
C LEU A 20 10.70 -12.58 -5.05
N GLY A 21 10.18 -13.01 -3.90
CA GLY A 21 8.85 -13.60 -3.83
C GLY A 21 7.88 -12.66 -4.57
N VAL A 22 7.08 -13.23 -5.47
CA VAL A 22 6.07 -12.44 -6.19
C VAL A 22 4.98 -12.11 -5.18
N SER A 23 5.17 -11.03 -4.44
CA SER A 23 4.15 -10.46 -3.59
C SER A 23 2.99 -10.04 -4.50
N ARG A 24 1.88 -10.77 -4.41
CA ARG A 24 0.71 -10.51 -5.25
C ARG A 24 -0.13 -9.46 -4.56
N ILE A 25 -0.14 -8.26 -5.10
CA ILE A 25 -1.11 -7.23 -4.72
C ILE A 25 -2.40 -7.53 -5.47
N THR A 26 -3.47 -7.78 -4.71
CA THR A 26 -4.82 -7.96 -5.28
C THR A 26 -5.66 -6.74 -4.93
N HIS A 27 -6.23 -6.07 -5.94
CA HIS A 27 -7.21 -5.00 -5.71
C HIS A 27 -8.55 -5.62 -5.34
N ARG A 28 -8.95 -5.48 -4.08
CA ARG A 28 -10.13 -6.14 -3.54
C ARG A 28 -11.39 -5.31 -3.72
N VAL A 29 -11.32 -4.00 -3.42
CA VAL A 29 -12.49 -3.10 -3.45
C VAL A 29 -12.10 -1.73 -3.99
N LEU A 30 -12.91 -1.16 -4.89
CA LEU A 30 -12.83 0.26 -5.26
C LEU A 30 -13.57 1.08 -4.20
N LEU A 31 -12.86 1.98 -3.52
CA LEU A 31 -13.42 2.87 -2.50
C LEU A 31 -13.82 4.23 -3.08
N GLY A 32 -14.95 4.75 -2.60
CA GLY A 32 -15.30 6.16 -2.76
C GLY A 32 -14.48 7.06 -1.83
N LEU A 33 -14.36 8.34 -2.19
CA LEU A 33 -13.62 9.34 -1.39
C LEU A 33 -14.17 9.50 0.03
N GLU A 34 -15.49 9.42 0.20
CA GLU A 34 -16.14 9.51 1.52
C GLU A 34 -15.73 8.34 2.41
N ALA A 35 -15.91 7.12 1.92
CA ALA A 35 -15.54 5.90 2.63
C ALA A 35 -14.02 5.81 2.93
N PHE A 36 -13.19 6.43 2.10
CA PHE A 36 -11.76 6.62 2.37
C PHE A 36 -11.54 7.58 3.55
N CYS A 37 -12.12 8.78 3.50
CA CYS A 37 -11.94 9.79 4.54
C CYS A 37 -12.50 9.35 5.89
N GLU A 38 -13.62 8.63 5.91
CA GLU A 38 -14.21 8.07 7.14
C GLU A 38 -13.25 7.10 7.82
N ARG A 39 -12.66 6.17 7.06
CA ARG A 39 -11.68 5.20 7.59
C ARG A 39 -10.43 5.90 8.14
N LEU A 40 -9.86 6.86 7.42
CA LEU A 40 -8.69 7.59 7.91
C LEU A 40 -9.03 8.47 9.13
N SER A 41 -10.23 9.05 9.17
CA SER A 41 -10.71 9.79 10.34
C SER A 41 -10.83 8.88 11.56
N LEU A 42 -11.35 7.67 11.39
CA LEU A 42 -11.42 6.68 12.47
C LEU A 42 -10.02 6.28 12.95
N LEU A 43 -9.09 6.00 12.04
CA LEU A 43 -7.69 5.71 12.36
C LEU A 43 -7.05 6.84 13.18
N ALA A 44 -7.27 8.09 12.77
CA ALA A 44 -6.79 9.26 13.49
C ALA A 44 -7.40 9.39 14.89
N ASN A 45 -8.71 9.16 15.02
CA ASN A 45 -9.43 9.24 16.29
C ASN A 45 -8.93 8.21 17.32
N ILE A 46 -8.61 7.00 16.88
CA ILE A 46 -8.07 5.95 17.77
C ILE A 46 -6.55 6.04 17.93
N GLY A 47 -5.87 6.89 17.15
CA GLY A 47 -4.42 7.03 17.16
C GLY A 47 -3.68 5.76 16.74
N LEU A 48 -4.27 4.95 15.84
CA LEU A 48 -3.64 3.71 15.39
C LEU A 48 -2.40 4.03 14.55
N PRO A 49 -1.21 3.52 14.92
CA PRO A 49 -0.02 3.71 14.11
C PRO A 49 -0.16 3.04 12.73
N CYS A 50 0.24 3.74 11.69
CA CYS A 50 0.24 3.24 10.32
C CYS A 50 1.55 3.59 9.60
N MET A 51 1.80 2.93 8.49
CA MET A 51 2.82 3.29 7.51
C MET A 51 2.15 4.05 6.37
N VAL A 52 2.75 5.17 5.96
CA VAL A 52 2.31 5.97 4.81
C VAL A 52 3.48 6.08 3.85
N TYR A 53 3.34 5.45 2.69
CA TYR A 53 4.28 5.55 1.59
C TYR A 53 3.79 6.57 0.58
N LEU A 54 4.47 7.71 0.46
CA LEU A 54 4.23 8.71 -0.57
C LEU A 54 5.08 8.41 -1.80
N SER A 55 4.43 8.26 -2.94
CA SER A 55 5.08 8.03 -4.22
C SER A 55 5.25 9.37 -4.96
N GLY A 56 6.45 9.61 -5.47
CA GLY A 56 6.79 10.83 -6.21
C GLY A 56 7.91 10.60 -7.22
N PRO A 57 8.10 11.52 -8.18
CA PRO A 57 9.13 11.40 -9.20
C PRO A 57 10.52 11.46 -8.56
N GLY A 58 11.23 10.32 -8.59
CA GLY A 58 12.64 10.19 -8.21
C GLY A 58 12.91 9.57 -6.84
N VAL A 59 12.02 9.75 -5.85
CA VAL A 59 12.17 9.15 -4.50
C VAL A 59 10.78 8.97 -3.86
N GLY A 60 10.52 7.79 -3.32
CA GLY A 60 9.39 7.55 -2.41
C GLY A 60 9.75 7.86 -0.97
N GLN A 61 8.80 8.38 -0.18
CA GLN A 61 9.00 8.69 1.23
C GLN A 61 8.12 7.77 2.09
N LEU A 62 8.69 7.22 3.16
CA LEU A 62 7.97 6.37 4.10
C LEU A 62 7.88 7.08 5.46
N PHE A 63 6.66 7.23 5.95
CA PHE A 63 6.35 7.77 7.27
C PHE A 63 5.72 6.68 8.13
N MET A 64 6.00 6.70 9.43
CA MET A 64 5.47 5.74 10.38
C MET A 64 5.01 6.45 11.64
N GLY A 65 3.74 6.27 11.99
CA GLY A 65 3.15 6.88 13.15
C GLY A 65 1.63 6.98 13.07
N PRO A 66 0.99 7.51 14.12
CA PRO A 66 -0.44 7.74 14.10
C PRO A 66 -0.79 8.87 13.13
N LEU A 67 -1.93 8.74 12.47
CA LEU A 67 -2.58 9.88 11.83
C LEU A 67 -3.13 10.80 12.91
N ARG A 68 -3.09 12.10 12.67
CA ARG A 68 -3.73 13.12 13.49
C ARG A 68 -5.06 13.53 12.93
N GLN A 69 -5.20 13.57 11.61
CA GLN A 69 -6.42 14.04 10.98
C GLN A 69 -6.55 13.56 9.54
N CYS A 70 -7.79 13.39 9.10
CA CYS A 70 -8.14 13.35 7.68
C CYS A 70 -9.37 14.25 7.48
N VAL A 71 -9.22 15.33 6.71
CA VAL A 71 -10.32 16.27 6.43
C VAL A 71 -10.55 16.35 4.95
N ARG A 72 -11.82 16.40 4.57
CA ARG A 72 -12.27 16.74 3.23
C ARG A 72 -13.00 18.09 3.28
N GLU A 73 -12.43 19.12 2.67
CA GLU A 73 -13.04 20.45 2.63
C GLU A 73 -12.74 21.15 1.30
N LYS A 74 -13.76 21.79 0.70
CA LYS A 74 -13.61 22.65 -0.50
C LYS A 74 -12.89 21.97 -1.68
N GLY A 75 -13.17 20.69 -1.91
CA GLY A 75 -12.57 19.93 -3.02
C GLY A 75 -11.13 19.49 -2.76
N ARG A 76 -10.66 19.55 -1.51
CA ARG A 76 -9.35 19.07 -1.09
C ARG A 76 -9.48 18.04 0.03
N ILE A 77 -8.56 17.10 0.02
CA ILE A 77 -8.35 16.16 1.13
C ILE A 77 -7.00 16.50 1.78
N VAL A 78 -6.99 16.61 3.10
CA VAL A 78 -5.79 16.83 3.90
C VAL A 78 -5.64 15.65 4.86
N ILE A 79 -4.50 14.98 4.80
CA ILE A 79 -4.12 13.90 5.72
C ILE A 79 -2.90 14.37 6.50
N GLU A 80 -3.01 14.38 7.82
CA GLU A 80 -1.96 14.91 8.69
C GLU A 80 -1.47 13.87 9.68
N SER A 81 -0.17 13.93 9.95
CA SER A 81 0.50 13.28 11.07
C SER A 81 1.51 14.26 11.68
N ASP A 82 2.19 13.84 12.74
CA ASP A 82 3.27 14.65 13.33
C ASP A 82 4.49 14.80 12.39
N GLN A 83 4.60 13.95 11.37
CA GLN A 83 5.78 13.86 10.49
C GLN A 83 5.52 14.39 9.08
N PHE A 84 4.26 14.44 8.66
CA PHE A 84 3.88 14.88 7.32
C PHE A 84 2.48 15.51 7.29
N SER A 85 2.26 16.38 6.31
CA SER A 85 0.93 16.83 5.90
C SER A 85 0.80 16.64 4.39
N LEU A 86 -0.21 15.87 3.97
CA LEU A 86 -0.48 15.55 2.58
C LEU A 86 -1.78 16.23 2.14
N GLY A 87 -1.64 17.27 1.32
CA GLY A 87 -2.76 17.95 0.67
C GLY A 87 -3.00 17.41 -0.74
N LEU A 88 -4.23 17.02 -1.02
CA LEU A 88 -4.65 16.41 -2.28
C LEU A 88 -5.83 17.16 -2.87
N GLU A 89 -5.75 17.48 -4.16
CA GLU A 89 -6.87 18.02 -4.93
C GLU A 89 -7.79 16.86 -5.33
N GLU A 90 -9.06 16.87 -4.91
CA GLU A 90 -10.00 15.76 -5.18
C GLU A 90 -10.15 15.48 -6.67
N ARG A 91 -10.10 16.52 -7.50
CA ARG A 91 -10.19 16.41 -8.96
C ARG A 91 -9.02 15.65 -9.59
N MET A 92 -7.90 15.50 -8.89
CA MET A 92 -6.70 14.80 -9.37
C MET A 92 -6.72 13.31 -8.97
N ILE A 93 -7.58 12.94 -8.01
CA ILE A 93 -7.75 11.55 -7.59
C ILE A 93 -8.53 10.80 -8.67
N GLY A 94 -7.96 9.68 -9.10
CA GLY A 94 -8.54 8.77 -10.08
C GLY A 94 -9.26 7.61 -9.41
N ARG A 95 -8.52 6.82 -8.61
CA ARG A 95 -9.04 5.60 -8.00
C ARG A 95 -8.48 5.42 -6.60
N ILE A 96 -9.28 4.81 -5.73
CA ILE A 96 -8.87 4.42 -4.38
C ILE A 96 -9.15 2.93 -4.26
N TYR A 97 -8.15 2.14 -3.89
CA TYR A 97 -8.29 0.70 -3.77
C TYR A 97 -7.99 0.25 -2.35
N LEU A 98 -8.83 -0.64 -1.82
CA LEU A 98 -8.37 -1.59 -0.81
C LEU A 98 -7.65 -2.71 -1.54
N THR A 99 -6.43 -2.95 -1.12
CA THR A 99 -5.57 -4.00 -1.64
C THR A 99 -5.21 -4.96 -0.53
N GLU A 100 -5.02 -6.22 -0.87
CA GLU A 100 -4.44 -7.23 0.01
C GLU A 100 -3.10 -7.64 -0.58
N GLN A 101 -2.09 -7.72 0.27
CA GLN A 101 -0.77 -8.21 -0.08
C GLN A 101 -0.52 -9.48 0.72
N ASP A 102 -0.35 -10.59 0.02
CA ASP A 102 0.03 -11.87 0.62
C ASP A 102 1.55 -12.01 0.54
N ASP A 103 2.24 -11.69 1.64
CA ASP A 103 3.67 -11.97 1.80
C ASP A 103 3.87 -13.07 2.84
N GLU A 104 4.35 -14.25 2.40
CA GLU A 104 4.88 -15.34 3.24
C GLU A 104 4.13 -15.60 4.58
N GLY A 105 2.78 -15.51 4.55
CA GLY A 105 1.93 -15.77 5.71
C GLY A 105 1.46 -14.55 6.51
N GLN A 106 1.86 -13.34 6.12
CA GLN A 106 1.28 -12.08 6.59
C GLN A 106 0.48 -11.45 5.44
N SER A 107 -0.83 -11.69 5.45
CA SER A 107 -1.75 -10.95 4.59
C SER A 107 -2.02 -9.59 5.24
N GLY A 108 -1.69 -8.50 4.54
CA GLY A 108 -1.88 -7.14 5.04
C GLY A 108 -2.77 -6.33 4.09
N ALA A 109 -3.91 -5.86 4.58
CA ALA A 109 -4.71 -4.89 3.85
C ALA A 109 -3.95 -3.55 3.74
N ALA A 110 -4.07 -2.87 2.61
CA ALA A 110 -3.58 -1.52 2.41
C ALA A 110 -4.59 -0.70 1.60
N VAL A 111 -4.60 0.60 1.85
CA VAL A 111 -5.33 1.57 1.04
C VAL A 111 -4.36 2.21 0.06
N GLU A 112 -4.65 2.15 -1.23
CA GLU A 112 -3.87 2.80 -2.27
C GLU A 112 -4.68 3.89 -2.95
N LEU A 113 -4.06 5.06 -3.08
CA LEU A 113 -4.63 6.20 -3.75
C LEU A 113 -3.88 6.45 -5.05
N TYR A 114 -4.62 6.53 -6.14
CA TYR A 114 -4.08 6.73 -7.48
C TYR A 114 -4.55 8.05 -8.07
N HIS A 115 -3.64 8.68 -8.80
CA HIS A 115 -3.90 9.82 -9.64
C HIS A 115 -4.72 9.42 -10.87
N ARG A 116 -5.39 10.39 -11.52
CA ARG A 116 -6.21 10.14 -12.72
C ARG A 116 -5.44 9.59 -13.91
N ASP A 117 -4.14 9.85 -13.99
CA ASP A 117 -3.25 9.27 -15.01
C ASP A 117 -2.79 7.83 -14.69
N GLY A 118 -3.18 7.31 -13.53
CA GLY A 118 -2.81 5.96 -13.06
C GLY A 118 -1.56 5.91 -12.19
N GLY A 119 -0.88 7.04 -11.91
CA GLY A 119 0.24 7.07 -10.97
C GLY A 119 -0.19 6.84 -9.53
N LEU A 120 0.54 5.99 -8.79
CA LEU A 120 0.32 5.85 -7.35
C LEU A 120 0.70 7.15 -6.64
N ILE A 121 -0.20 7.68 -5.81
CA ILE A 121 0.01 8.85 -4.96
C ILE A 121 0.50 8.39 -3.59
N THR A 122 -0.26 7.51 -2.94
CA THR A 122 0.09 7.01 -1.61
C THR A 122 -0.42 5.60 -1.37
N ARG A 123 0.33 4.83 -0.58
CA ARG A 123 -0.09 3.54 -0.02
C ARG A 123 -0.05 3.65 1.50
N ILE A 124 -1.13 3.27 2.17
CA ILE A 124 -1.28 3.34 3.62
C ILE A 124 -1.64 1.95 4.15
N CYS A 125 -0.91 1.45 5.16
CA CYS A 125 -1.18 0.17 5.81
C CYS A 125 -0.91 0.24 7.32
N GLY A 126 -1.43 -0.73 8.07
CA GLY A 126 -1.07 -0.89 9.48
C GLY A 126 0.42 -1.19 9.66
N LEU A 127 1.00 -0.85 10.81
CA LEU A 127 2.33 -1.34 11.16
C LEU A 127 2.35 -2.88 11.20
N PRO A 128 3.50 -3.53 10.93
CA PRO A 128 3.64 -4.99 10.97
C PRO A 128 3.67 -5.51 12.42
N ASP A 129 2.55 -5.35 13.11
CA ASP A 129 2.29 -5.83 14.46
C ASP A 129 0.93 -6.56 14.46
N PRO A 130 0.79 -7.75 15.09
CA PRO A 130 -0.44 -8.54 15.01
C PRO A 130 -1.68 -7.83 15.56
N VAL A 131 -1.53 -7.03 16.63
CA VAL A 131 -2.65 -6.32 17.25
C VAL A 131 -3.05 -5.13 16.38
N ILE A 132 -2.06 -4.35 15.92
CA ILE A 132 -2.30 -3.23 15.00
C ILE A 132 -2.90 -3.73 13.69
N GLY A 133 -2.38 -4.83 13.15
CA GLY A 133 -2.85 -5.45 11.91
C GLY A 133 -4.30 -5.91 12.00
N ALA A 134 -4.71 -6.51 13.13
CA ALA A 134 -6.10 -6.92 13.35
C ALA A 134 -7.05 -5.70 13.39
N VAL A 135 -6.71 -4.66 14.17
CA VAL A 135 -7.53 -3.44 14.26
C VAL A 135 -7.59 -2.72 12.90
N TRP A 136 -6.47 -2.68 12.18
CA TRP A 136 -6.41 -2.13 10.83
C TRP A 136 -7.35 -2.88 9.89
N GLN A 137 -7.27 -4.21 9.88
CA GLN A 137 -8.11 -5.06 9.03
C GLN A 137 -9.59 -4.84 9.31
N ASP A 138 -9.99 -4.87 10.58
CA ASP A 138 -11.37 -4.63 11.00
C ASP A 138 -11.90 -3.28 10.49
N LEU A 139 -11.11 -2.20 10.63
CA LEU A 139 -11.48 -0.88 10.13
C LEU A 139 -11.61 -0.83 8.61
N MET A 140 -10.73 -1.51 7.89
CA MET A 140 -10.80 -1.56 6.42
C MET A 140 -12.04 -2.33 5.94
N ASP A 141 -12.42 -3.40 6.65
CA ASP A 141 -13.58 -4.24 6.34
C ASP A 141 -14.93 -3.64 6.80
N THR A 142 -14.93 -2.74 7.79
CA THR A 142 -16.15 -2.18 8.43
C THR A 142 -17.16 -1.57 7.45
N PHE A 143 -16.71 -1.05 6.29
CA PHE A 143 -17.59 -0.44 5.29
C PHE A 143 -17.57 -1.13 3.91
N SER A 144 -17.07 -2.36 3.84
CA SER A 144 -17.07 -3.15 2.60
C SER A 144 -18.45 -3.70 2.24
N HIS A 145 -19.44 -3.58 3.13
CA HIS A 145 -20.78 -4.14 2.99
C HIS A 145 -21.87 -3.14 2.55
N SER A 146 -21.54 -1.86 2.40
CA SER A 146 -22.50 -0.87 1.89
C SER A 146 -22.44 -0.84 0.37
N THR A 147 -23.00 -1.87 -0.26
CA THR A 147 -23.27 -1.89 -1.70
C THR A 147 -24.72 -1.45 -1.92
N LEU A 148 -24.87 -0.29 -2.58
CA LEU A 148 -25.99 0.21 -3.39
C LEU A 148 -27.44 -0.14 -2.98
#